data_AF-A0A8B8N981-F1
#
_entry.id   AF-A0A8B8N981-F1
#
_cell.length_a   1.000
_cell.length_b   1.000
_cell.length_c   1.000
_cell.angle_alpha   90.00
_cell.angle_beta   90.00
_cell.angle_gamma   90.00
#
_symmetry.space_group_name_H-M   'P 1'
#
loop_
_entity.id
_entity.type
_entity.pdbx_description
1 polymer ?
#
loop_
_entity_poly.entity_id
_entity_poly.type
_entity_poly.pdbx_seq_one_letter_code
_entity_poly.pdbx_strand_id
1 'polypeptide(L)'
;METDEGSRRVLPFQLQFDKPLASQVKMAEWNPEKDLLAMVTEDSKVVLHRFNWQRLWTISPGKCITSLCWRPDGKVVVLGLEDGTVSLHDVEVSFLCNYFTITLTTCQLEIPPATIFYHQNIFFSNLSWVRF
;
A
#
# COMPACT_ATOMS: atom_id res chain seq x y z
N MET A 1 5.16 -9.49 56.80
CA MET A 1 5.26 -10.16 55.50
C MET A 1 4.52 -9.26 54.53
N GLU A 2 5.24 -8.31 53.93
CA GLU A 2 4.68 -7.42 52.93
C GLU A 2 4.68 -8.19 51.62
N THR A 3 3.49 -8.52 51.14
CA THR A 3 3.29 -9.12 49.83
C THR A 3 3.53 -8.04 48.79
N ASP A 4 4.71 -8.08 48.17
CA ASP A 4 5.05 -7.35 46.96
C ASP A 4 4.09 -7.77 45.85
N GLU A 5 2.97 -7.05 45.72
CA GLU A 5 2.10 -7.14 44.56
C GLU A 5 2.87 -6.60 43.36
N GLY A 6 3.63 -7.51 42.74
CA GLY A 6 4.39 -7.26 41.53
C GLY A 6 3.47 -6.63 40.49
N SER A 7 3.62 -5.32 40.32
CA SER A 7 2.95 -4.51 39.30
C SER A 7 3.15 -5.17 37.95
N ARG A 8 2.16 -5.93 37.48
CA ARG A 8 2.16 -6.59 36.18
C ARG A 8 2.36 -5.52 35.12
N ARG A 9 3.58 -5.41 34.58
CA ARG A 9 3.91 -4.46 33.53
C ARG A 9 3.06 -4.80 32.31
N VAL A 10 1.95 -4.07 32.14
CA VAL A 10 1.14 -4.13 30.93
C VAL A 10 1.95 -3.44 29.84
N LEU A 11 2.42 -4.23 28.88
CA LEU A 11 3.09 -3.67 27.72
C LEU A 11 2.05 -2.96 26.84
N PRO A 12 2.32 -1.75 26.35
CA PRO A 12 1.39 -1.02 25.49
C PRO A 12 1.18 -1.68 24.12
N PHE A 13 2.06 -2.62 23.74
CA PHE A 13 1.96 -3.42 22.52
C PHE A 13 2.40 -4.85 22.80
N GLN A 14 1.85 -5.78 22.03
CA GLN A 14 2.21 -7.19 22.05
C GLN A 14 2.45 -7.66 20.63
N LEU A 15 3.56 -8.36 20.40
CA LEU A 15 3.83 -9.04 19.14
C LEU A 15 2.77 -10.13 18.94
N GLN A 16 1.98 -10.01 17.87
CA GLN A 16 1.01 -11.05 17.52
C GLN A 16 1.60 -12.13 16.62
N PHE A 17 2.42 -11.74 15.63
CA PHE A 17 2.96 -12.65 14.65
C PHE A 17 4.36 -12.23 14.21
N ASP A 18 5.21 -13.23 13.97
CA ASP A 18 6.49 -13.10 13.29
C ASP A 18 6.52 -14.14 12.17
N LYS A 19 6.68 -13.69 10.93
CA LYS A 19 6.68 -14.55 9.75
C LYS A 19 7.84 -14.17 8.84
N PRO A 20 8.81 -15.07 8.62
CA PRO A 20 9.86 -14.82 7.65
C PRO A 20 9.27 -14.82 6.24
N LEU A 21 9.65 -13.82 5.45
CA LEU A 21 9.28 -13.70 4.04
C LEU A 21 10.41 -14.25 3.15
N ALA A 22 10.04 -14.86 2.04
CA ALA A 22 10.99 -15.51 1.12
C ALA A 22 11.84 -14.51 0.31
N SER A 23 11.44 -13.24 0.28
CA SER A 23 12.15 -12.15 -0.40
C SER A 23 12.02 -10.88 0.43
N GLN A 24 12.99 -9.98 0.29
CA GLN A 24 12.97 -8.68 0.96
C GLN A 24 11.80 -7.84 0.45
N VAL A 25 11.10 -7.18 1.37
CA VAL A 25 10.02 -6.25 1.05
C VAL A 25 10.62 -4.86 0.82
N LYS A 26 10.36 -4.28 -0.35
CA LYS A 26 10.79 -2.93 -0.72
C LYS A 26 9.78 -1.86 -0.31
N MET A 27 8.49 -2.19 -0.42
CA MET A 27 7.39 -1.28 -0.07
C MET A 27 6.25 -2.09 0.55
N ALA A 28 5.57 -1.52 1.53
CA ALA A 28 4.40 -2.12 2.15
C ALA A 28 3.42 -1.04 2.57
N GLU A 29 2.13 -1.27 2.33
CA GLU A 29 1.05 -0.34 2.67
C GLU A 29 -0.15 -1.09 3.23
N TRP A 30 -0.64 -0.63 4.38
CA TRP A 30 -1.88 -1.12 4.96
C TRP A 30 -3.07 -0.58 4.19
N ASN A 31 -4.07 -1.42 3.98
CA ASN A 31 -5.36 -0.99 3.50
C ASN A 31 -6.03 -0.10 4.56
N PRO A 32 -6.61 1.04 4.17
CA PRO A 32 -7.16 2.00 5.13
C PRO A 32 -8.43 1.50 5.84
N GLU A 33 -9.18 0.58 5.23
CA GLU A 33 -10.51 0.16 5.70
C GLU A 33 -10.56 -1.31 6.17
N LYS A 34 -9.69 -2.17 5.63
CA LYS A 34 -9.68 -3.62 5.87
C LYS A 34 -8.36 -4.06 6.53
N ASP A 35 -8.37 -5.26 7.10
CA ASP A 35 -7.20 -5.91 7.73
C ASP A 35 -6.20 -6.46 6.70
N LEU A 36 -5.85 -5.66 5.69
CA LEU A 36 -5.06 -6.09 4.55
C LEU A 36 -3.74 -5.34 4.46
N LEU A 37 -2.69 -6.06 4.09
CA LEU A 37 -1.36 -5.54 3.85
C LEU A 37 -0.92 -5.88 2.44
N ALA A 38 -0.74 -4.86 1.60
CA ALA A 38 -0.08 -5.01 0.32
C ALA A 38 1.43 -4.84 0.50
N MET A 39 2.21 -5.76 -0.06
CA MET A 39 3.67 -5.70 -0.04
C MET A 39 4.24 -5.90 -1.44
N VAL A 40 5.27 -5.14 -1.76
CA VAL A 40 6.07 -5.29 -2.96
C VAL A 40 7.43 -5.85 -2.57
N THR A 41 7.79 -6.98 -3.16
CA THR A 41 9.07 -7.65 -2.92
C THR A 41 10.13 -7.21 -3.92
N GLU A 42 11.39 -7.51 -3.61
CA GLU A 42 12.53 -7.20 -4.47
C GLU A 42 12.45 -7.85 -5.86
N ASP A 43 11.85 -9.03 -5.96
CA ASP A 43 11.58 -9.73 -7.21
C ASP A 43 10.35 -9.19 -7.97
N SER A 44 9.92 -7.96 -7.67
CA SER A 44 8.80 -7.25 -8.32
C SER A 44 7.47 -8.01 -8.26
N LYS A 45 7.25 -8.78 -7.19
CA LYS A 45 5.95 -9.37 -6.91
C LYS A 45 5.17 -8.47 -5.97
N VAL A 46 3.86 -8.46 -6.17
CA VAL A 46 2.93 -7.89 -5.19
C VAL A 46 2.21 -9.01 -4.51
N VAL A 47 2.23 -8.97 -3.18
CA VAL A 47 1.57 -9.94 -2.35
C VAL A 47 0.57 -9.21 -1.47
N LEU A 48 -0.67 -9.68 -1.51
CA LEU A 48 -1.72 -9.20 -0.62
C LEU A 48 -1.96 -10.23 0.50
N HIS A 49 -1.81 -9.78 1.74
CA HIS A 49 -2.05 -10.59 2.92
C HIS A 49 -3.16 -10.00 3.78
N ARG A 50 -3.89 -10.88 4.48
CA ARG A 50 -4.66 -10.53 5.67
C ARG A 50 -3.72 -10.35 6.86
N PHE A 51 -4.22 -9.71 7.90
CA PHE A 51 -3.50 -9.48 9.15
C PHE A 51 -3.03 -10.78 9.83
N ASN A 52 -3.77 -11.88 9.67
CA ASN A 52 -3.38 -13.22 10.15
C ASN A 52 -2.34 -13.93 9.27
N TRP A 53 -1.67 -13.20 8.37
CA TRP A 53 -0.72 -13.70 7.36
C TRP A 53 -1.28 -14.70 6.35
N GLN A 54 -2.61 -14.84 6.25
CA GLN A 54 -3.25 -15.54 5.14
C GLN A 54 -3.01 -14.75 3.86
N ARG A 55 -2.47 -15.42 2.84
CA ARG A 55 -2.24 -14.81 1.53
C ARG A 55 -3.54 -14.84 0.75
N LEU A 56 -3.99 -13.68 0.27
CA LEU A 56 -5.14 -13.61 -0.63
C LEU A 56 -4.72 -13.90 -2.06
N TRP A 57 -3.71 -13.18 -2.54
CA TRP A 57 -3.17 -13.41 -3.88
C TRP A 57 -1.73 -12.91 -4.01
N THR A 58 -1.12 -13.30 -5.11
CA THR A 58 0.18 -12.82 -5.56
C THR A 58 0.10 -12.54 -7.05
N ILE A 59 0.64 -11.41 -7.45
CA ILE A 59 0.77 -11.02 -8.86
C ILE A 59 2.22 -10.68 -9.16
N SER A 60 2.59 -10.82 -10.43
CA SER A 60 3.93 -10.52 -10.92
C SER A 60 3.77 -9.76 -12.23
N PRO A 61 3.71 -8.41 -12.19
CA PRO A 61 3.52 -7.60 -13.39
C PRO A 61 4.63 -7.76 -14.44
N GLY A 62 5.76 -8.37 -14.08
CA GLY A 62 6.91 -8.59 -14.96
C GLY A 62 7.74 -7.32 -15.21
N LYS A 63 7.45 -6.25 -14.47
CA LYS A 63 8.12 -4.95 -14.54
C LYS A 63 8.40 -4.45 -13.12
N CYS A 64 9.43 -3.62 -12.96
CA CYS A 64 9.73 -3.05 -11.65
C CYS A 64 8.59 -2.15 -11.20
N ILE A 65 8.19 -2.30 -9.93
CA ILE A 65 7.15 -1.48 -9.31
C ILE A 65 7.84 -0.34 -8.57
N THR A 66 7.47 0.88 -8.91
CA THR A 66 8.06 2.12 -8.38
C THR A 66 7.19 2.77 -7.31
N SER A 67 5.89 2.45 -7.28
CA SER A 67 4.95 2.99 -6.30
C SER A 67 3.78 2.04 -6.03
N LEU A 68 3.23 2.15 -4.82
CA LEU A 68 2.11 1.36 -4.29
C LEU A 68 1.15 2.33 -3.57
N CYS A 69 -0.15 2.28 -3.88
CA CYS A 69 -1.14 3.11 -3.19
C CYS A 69 -2.50 2.41 -3.10
N TRP A 70 -3.19 2.56 -1.97
CA TRP A 70 -4.56 2.11 -1.80
C TRP A 70 -5.55 3.19 -2.21
N ARG A 71 -6.63 2.80 -2.90
CA ARG A 71 -7.81 3.65 -3.01
C ARG A 71 -8.40 3.85 -1.60
N PRO A 72 -8.88 5.05 -1.23
CA PRO A 72 -9.39 5.33 0.12
C PRO A 72 -10.54 4.42 0.57
N ASP A 73 -11.31 3.86 -0.37
CA ASP A 73 -12.37 2.90 -0.05
C ASP A 73 -11.87 1.48 0.25
N GLY A 74 -10.55 1.26 0.16
CA GLY A 74 -9.90 -0.02 0.43
C GLY A 74 -10.24 -1.15 -0.55
N LYS A 75 -10.83 -0.86 -1.71
CA LYS A 75 -11.22 -1.92 -2.67
C LYS A 75 -10.22 -2.15 -3.78
N VAL A 76 -9.37 -1.16 -4.07
CA VAL A 76 -8.40 -1.22 -5.17
C VAL A 76 -7.02 -0.82 -4.69
N VAL A 77 -6.00 -1.56 -5.14
CA VAL A 77 -4.60 -1.17 -5.03
C VAL A 77 -4.06 -0.76 -6.40
N VAL A 78 -3.31 0.32 -6.41
CA VAL A 78 -2.70 0.93 -7.60
C VAL A 78 -1.19 0.72 -7.54
N LEU A 79 -0.62 0.28 -8.66
CA LEU A 79 0.81 0.06 -8.84
C LEU A 79 1.32 0.97 -9.95
N GLY A 80 2.35 1.77 -9.66
CA GLY A 80 3.12 2.45 -10.70
C GLY A 80 4.30 1.57 -11.12
N LEU A 81 4.47 1.39 -12.43
CA LEU A 81 5.55 0.60 -13.02
C LEU A 81 6.65 1.50 -13.59
N GLU A 82 7.84 0.94 -13.76
CA GLU A 82 9.01 1.68 -14.25
C GLU A 82 8.86 2.21 -15.69
N ASP A 83 8.01 1.60 -16.50
CA ASP A 83 7.72 2.02 -17.87
C ASP A 83 6.68 3.15 -17.95
N GLY A 84 6.25 3.67 -16.80
CA GLY A 84 5.21 4.68 -16.69
C GLY A 84 3.78 4.13 -16.75
N THR A 85 3.60 2.82 -16.89
CA THR A 85 2.27 2.20 -16.83
C THR A 85 1.75 2.17 -15.40
N VAL A 86 0.43 2.29 -15.25
CA VAL A 86 -0.26 2.11 -13.98
C VAL A 86 -1.16 0.88 -14.05
N SER A 87 -1.06 0.00 -13.06
CA SER A 87 -1.88 -1.21 -12.93
C SER A 87 -2.82 -1.11 -11.73
N LEU A 88 -4.08 -1.51 -11.92
CA LEU A 88 -5.11 -1.47 -10.88
C LEU A 88 -5.59 -2.89 -10.58
N HIS A 89 -5.62 -3.24 -9.30
CA HIS A 89 -6.02 -4.57 -8.82
C HIS A 89 -7.12 -4.44 -7.77
N ASP A 90 -8.23 -5.17 -7.94
CA ASP A 90 -9.23 -5.27 -6.87
C ASP A 90 -8.68 -6.14 -5.73
N VAL A 91 -9.19 -5.90 -4.53
CA VAL A 91 -8.93 -6.77 -3.40
C VAL A 91 -9.57 -8.14 -3.57
N GLU A 92 -10.82 -8.19 -4.02
CA GLU A 92 -11.64 -9.39 -4.13
C GLU A 92 -11.29 -10.19 -5.40
N VAL A 93 -10.87 -9.50 -6.46
CA VAL A 93 -10.45 -10.10 -7.72
C VAL A 93 -9.05 -9.57 -8.07
N SER A 94 -8.07 -10.47 -8.18
CA SER A 94 -6.65 -10.11 -8.37
C SER A 94 -6.35 -9.31 -9.66
N PHE A 95 -7.34 -9.01 -10.49
CA PHE A 95 -7.22 -8.13 -11.64
C PHE A 95 -8.54 -7.36 -11.90
N LEU A 96 -8.44 -6.07 -12.23
CA LEU A 96 -9.57 -5.30 -12.77
C LEU A 96 -9.33 -4.83 -14.20
N CYS A 97 -8.12 -4.38 -14.56
CA CYS A 97 -7.74 -4.09 -15.95
C CYS A 97 -6.27 -3.66 -16.04
N ASN A 98 -5.64 -3.93 -17.19
CA ASN A 98 -4.32 -3.43 -17.59
C ASN A 98 -4.43 -2.29 -18.61
N TYR A 99 -5.27 -1.29 -18.41
CA TYR A 99 -5.36 -0.20 -19.38
C TYR A 99 -5.74 1.08 -18.69
N PHE A 100 -4.76 1.95 -18.44
CA PHE A 100 -4.83 3.39 -18.70
C PHE A 100 -3.37 3.89 -18.71
N THR A 101 -2.83 4.21 -19.89
CA THR A 101 -1.77 5.21 -19.94
C THR A 101 -2.44 6.50 -19.49
N ILE A 102 -2.27 6.89 -18.23
CA ILE A 102 -2.53 8.27 -17.86
C ILE A 102 -1.39 9.04 -18.50
N THR A 103 -1.53 9.39 -19.79
CA THR A 103 -0.87 10.56 -20.29
C THR A 103 -1.42 11.67 -19.43
N LEU A 104 -0.60 12.21 -18.53
CA LEU A 104 -0.90 13.46 -17.86
C LEU A 104 -0.86 14.54 -18.94
N THR A 105 -1.82 14.52 -19.86
CA THR A 105 -2.18 15.72 -20.61
C THR A 105 -2.59 16.68 -19.52
N THR A 106 -1.81 17.74 -19.39
CA THR A 106 -2.10 18.90 -18.58
C THR A 106 -3.45 19.44 -19.06
N CYS A 107 -4.56 18.85 -18.61
CA CYS A 107 -5.86 19.45 -18.79
C CYS A 107 -5.80 20.70 -17.95
N GLN A 108 -5.66 21.84 -18.63
CA GLN A 108 -6.03 23.13 -18.11
C GLN A 108 -7.46 22.99 -17.57
N LEU A 109 -7.57 22.73 -16.28
CA LEU A 109 -8.74 23.03 -15.51
C LEU A 109 -8.25 23.99 -14.43
N GLU A 110 -8.82 25.18 -14.44
CA GLU A 110 -8.44 26.31 -13.60
C GLU A 110 -8.25 25.87 -12.14
N ILE A 111 -7.01 26.01 -11.69
CA ILE A 111 -6.53 25.57 -10.38
C ILE A 111 -6.84 26.70 -9.38
N PRO A 112 -7.74 26.53 -8.38
CA PRO A 112 -7.77 27.45 -7.24
C PRO A 112 -6.47 27.35 -6.44
N PRO A 113 -5.99 28.43 -5.82
CA PRO A 113 -4.61 28.56 -5.36
C PRO A 113 -4.36 27.74 -4.08
N ALA A 114 -4.15 26.43 -4.23
CA ALA A 114 -3.58 25.55 -3.20
C ALA A 114 -3.04 24.22 -3.75
N THR A 115 -2.80 24.09 -5.07
CA THR A 115 -2.30 22.83 -5.64
C THR A 115 -0.79 22.90 -5.87
N ILE A 116 -0.04 22.26 -4.98
CA ILE A 116 1.39 22.03 -5.16
C ILE A 116 1.54 20.80 -6.06
N PHE A 117 2.07 21.00 -7.27
CA PHE A 117 2.53 19.92 -8.15
C PHE A 117 4.00 19.62 -7.82
N TYR A 118 4.31 18.39 -7.40
CA TYR A 118 5.70 17.93 -7.32
C TYR A 118 6.10 17.24 -8.62
N HIS A 119 6.98 17.93 -9.33
CA HIS A 119 7.74 17.46 -10.48
C HIS A 119 8.88 16.56 -9.98
N GLN A 120 8.94 15.33 -10.52
CA GLN A 120 9.91 14.26 -10.26
C GLN A 120 9.86 13.67 -8.84
N ASN A 121 9.67 12.34 -8.78
CA ASN A 121 9.40 11.51 -7.59
C ASN A 121 7.98 11.64 -7.06
N ILE A 122 7.08 10.82 -7.61
CA ILE A 122 5.75 10.61 -7.07
C ILE A 122 5.89 9.83 -5.76
N PHE A 123 6.05 10.55 -4.65
CA PHE A 123 5.88 10.02 -3.30
C PHE A 123 4.40 10.05 -2.95
N PHE A 124 3.73 8.89 -2.93
CA PHE A 124 2.35 8.76 -2.47
C PHE A 124 2.20 8.62 -0.95
N SER A 125 3.26 8.85 -0.16
CA SER A 125 3.27 8.48 1.26
C SER A 125 2.88 9.60 2.25
N ASN A 126 2.44 10.78 1.78
CA ASN A 126 2.03 11.84 2.72
C ASN A 126 0.98 12.82 2.19
N LEU A 127 -0.03 12.32 1.47
CA LEU A 127 -1.32 13.01 1.43
C LEU A 127 -2.30 12.28 2.34
N SER A 128 -2.35 12.72 3.60
CA SER A 128 -3.59 12.67 4.36
C SER A 128 -4.65 13.38 3.51
N TRP A 129 -5.50 12.63 2.84
CA TRP A 129 -6.65 13.18 2.14
C TRP A 129 -7.53 13.88 3.18
N VAL A 130 -7.59 15.20 3.08
CA VAL A 130 -8.57 16.01 3.81
C VAL A 130 -9.95 15.46 3.44
N ARG A 131 -10.69 15.00 4.45
CA ARG A 131 -12.09 14.60 4.32
C ARG A 131 -12.86 15.76 3.67
N PHE A 132 -13.64 15.47 2.62
CA PHE A 132 -14.84 16.26 2.34
C PHE A 132 -15.91 15.89 3.36
#